data_AF-A0A940WVH9-F1
#
_entry.id   AF-A0A940WVH9-F1
#
_cell.length_a   1.000
_cell.length_b   1.000
_cell.length_c   1.000
_cell.angle_alpha   90.00
_cell.angle_beta   90.00
_cell.angle_gamma   90.00
#
_symmetry.space_group_name_H-M   'P 1'
#
loop_
_entity.id
_entity.type
_entity.pdbx_description
1 polymer ?
#
loop_
_entity_poly.entity_id
_entity_poly.type
_entity_poly.pdbx_seq_one_letter_code
_entity_poly.pdbx_strand_id
1 'polypeptide(L)'
;MYNYNQTLKPFGIWMDGHCSWLNSLEWDISPTEMKETNVTVIAAFHKVWKIHVTILQERLHQASHFDYTFTIKNHSNRDRVIKFVYHHNSNSNDEQVVSMVSSSEKTVMHYNGNKISLLATHFFQHENFHLAVGERGTIWNEKTGNLTLSPIWRGSQESMMVTELHMSKNEERVGRVWGVQGETEEDVQQAHFQRLEYNHLGFVAKQIL
;
A
#
# COMPACT_ATOMS: atom_id res chain seq x y z
N MET A 1 -12.69 -19.72 -3.40
CA MET A 1 -12.76 -18.58 -4.35
C MET A 1 -12.02 -17.43 -3.70
N TYR A 2 -10.93 -16.95 -4.30
CA TYR A 2 -10.10 -15.88 -3.75
C TYR A 2 -10.90 -14.57 -3.72
N ASN A 3 -11.03 -13.94 -2.53
CA ASN A 3 -11.84 -12.74 -2.36
C ASN A 3 -10.99 -11.48 -2.57
N TYR A 4 -10.76 -11.12 -3.83
CA TYR A 4 -9.97 -9.94 -4.20
C TYR A 4 -10.55 -8.63 -3.65
N ASN A 5 -11.86 -8.54 -3.41
CA ASN A 5 -12.45 -7.33 -2.82
C ASN A 5 -11.90 -7.04 -1.42
N GLN A 6 -11.57 -8.07 -0.63
CA GLN A 6 -10.92 -7.87 0.67
C GLN A 6 -9.48 -7.42 0.52
N THR A 7 -8.75 -7.98 -0.45
CA THR A 7 -7.37 -7.59 -0.77
C THR A 7 -7.27 -6.14 -1.24
N LEU A 8 -8.25 -5.66 -2.02
CA LEU A 8 -8.23 -4.33 -2.62
C LEU A 8 -8.72 -3.22 -1.69
N LYS A 9 -9.56 -3.55 -0.71
CA LYS A 9 -10.18 -2.59 0.23
C LYS A 9 -9.19 -1.59 0.86
N PRO A 10 -7.95 -1.97 1.24
CA PRO A 10 -6.98 -1.05 1.83
C PRO A 10 -6.41 0.00 0.87
N PHE A 11 -6.56 -0.17 -0.44
CA PHE A 11 -5.85 0.63 -1.44
C PHE A 11 -6.78 1.61 -2.13
N GLY A 12 -6.28 2.82 -2.38
CA GLY A 12 -7.02 3.87 -3.08
C GLY A 12 -6.12 4.78 -3.88
N ILE A 13 -6.73 5.50 -4.82
CA ILE A 13 -6.12 6.61 -5.54
C ILE A 13 -6.89 7.87 -5.19
N TRP A 14 -6.18 8.91 -4.76
CA TRP A 14 -6.73 10.24 -4.60
C TRP A 14 -6.28 11.14 -5.75
N MET A 15 -7.23 11.87 -6.35
CA MET A 15 -6.97 12.81 -7.43
C MET A 15 -8.09 13.87 -7.43
N ASP A 16 -7.74 15.13 -7.72
CA ASP A 16 -8.69 16.23 -7.93
C ASP A 16 -9.73 16.38 -6.79
N GLY A 17 -9.33 16.16 -5.53
CA GLY A 17 -10.21 16.35 -4.37
C GLY A 17 -11.06 15.14 -3.98
N HIS A 18 -10.83 13.97 -4.58
CA HIS A 18 -11.62 12.76 -4.36
C HIS A 18 -10.71 11.52 -4.22
N CYS A 19 -10.97 10.67 -3.22
CA CYS A 19 -10.37 9.34 -3.12
C CYS A 19 -11.32 8.28 -3.69
N SER A 20 -10.84 7.51 -4.66
CA SER A 20 -11.50 6.31 -5.13
C SER A 20 -10.75 5.07 -4.64
N TRP A 21 -11.42 4.26 -3.82
CA TRP A 21 -10.88 3.01 -3.28
C TRP A 21 -11.01 1.90 -4.32
N LEU A 22 -9.99 1.04 -4.44
CA LEU A 22 -9.91 0.05 -5.52
C LEU A 22 -11.01 -1.04 -5.46
N ASN A 23 -11.73 -1.13 -4.34
CA ASN A 23 -12.89 -2.01 -4.19
C ASN A 23 -14.24 -1.31 -4.43
N SER A 24 -14.24 -0.04 -4.89
CA SER A 24 -15.46 0.70 -5.23
C SER A 24 -15.99 0.32 -6.62
N LEU A 25 -17.23 0.68 -6.92
CA LEU A 25 -17.86 0.45 -8.23
C LEU A 25 -17.29 1.34 -9.36
N GLU A 26 -16.39 2.27 -9.03
CA GLU A 26 -15.75 3.16 -10.01
C GLU A 26 -14.63 2.46 -10.80
N TRP A 27 -14.20 1.28 -10.32
CA TRP A 27 -13.13 0.47 -10.90
C TRP A 27 -13.69 -0.75 -11.62
N ASP A 28 -13.25 -0.97 -12.86
CA ASP A 28 -13.39 -2.27 -13.51
C ASP A 28 -12.24 -3.17 -13.03
N ILE A 29 -12.57 -4.25 -12.33
CA ILE A 29 -11.57 -5.15 -11.73
C ILE A 29 -11.54 -6.47 -12.50
N SER A 30 -10.35 -6.89 -12.92
CA SER A 30 -10.09 -8.14 -13.65
C SER A 30 -8.97 -8.93 -12.96
N PRO A 31 -9.31 -9.88 -12.08
CA PRO A 31 -8.33 -10.73 -11.42
C PRO A 31 -7.91 -11.90 -12.33
N THR A 32 -6.61 -12.19 -12.37
CA THR A 32 -6.01 -13.33 -13.06
C THR A 32 -5.11 -14.08 -12.08
N GLU A 33 -5.44 -15.33 -11.78
CA GLU A 33 -4.60 -16.20 -10.96
C GLU A 33 -3.70 -17.04 -11.87
N MET A 34 -2.38 -16.87 -11.73
CA MET A 34 -1.41 -17.65 -12.48
C MET A 34 -1.16 -18.95 -11.73
N LYS A 35 -1.85 -20.04 -12.12
CA LYS A 35 -1.83 -21.31 -11.35
C LYS A 35 -0.43 -21.92 -11.13
N GLU A 36 0.53 -21.59 -11.97
CA GLU A 36 1.90 -22.11 -11.91
C GLU A 36 2.83 -21.26 -11.04
N THR A 37 2.41 -20.05 -10.67
CA THR A 37 3.18 -19.13 -9.84
C THR A 37 2.38 -18.84 -8.57
N ASN A 38 3.04 -18.69 -7.42
CA ASN A 38 2.36 -18.29 -6.18
C ASN A 38 1.96 -16.79 -6.21
N VAL A 39 1.58 -16.28 -7.38
CA VAL A 39 1.34 -14.86 -7.65
C VAL A 39 -0.08 -14.68 -8.15
N THR A 40 -0.79 -13.72 -7.57
CA THR A 40 -2.08 -13.25 -8.05
C THR A 40 -1.90 -11.91 -8.73
N VAL A 41 -2.40 -11.77 -9.96
CA VAL A 41 -2.38 -10.53 -10.72
C VAL A 41 -3.77 -9.92 -10.71
N ILE A 42 -3.92 -8.66 -10.34
CA ILE A 42 -5.19 -7.95 -10.35
C ILE A 42 -5.02 -6.68 -11.19
N ALA A 43 -5.81 -6.54 -12.24
CA ALA A 43 -5.92 -5.30 -12.99
C ALA A 43 -7.16 -4.52 -12.54
N ALA A 44 -7.00 -3.24 -12.22
CA ALA A 44 -8.09 -2.33 -11.85
C ALA A 44 -8.02 -1.07 -12.72
N PHE A 45 -9.10 -0.76 -13.45
CA PHE A 45 -9.15 0.40 -14.34
C PHE A 45 -10.26 1.38 -13.96
N HIS A 46 -9.90 2.66 -13.78
CA HIS A 46 -10.86 3.72 -13.50
C HIS A 46 -11.26 4.44 -14.80
N LYS A 47 -12.48 4.21 -15.29
CA LYS A 47 -12.94 4.71 -16.62
C LYS A 47 -12.85 6.22 -16.80
N VAL A 48 -13.22 6.98 -15.76
CA VAL A 48 -13.24 8.45 -15.80
C VAL A 48 -11.84 9.04 -15.71
N TRP A 49 -11.06 8.61 -14.72
CA TRP A 49 -9.71 9.12 -14.48
C TRP A 49 -8.68 8.63 -15.50
N LYS A 50 -8.96 7.52 -16.20
CA LYS A 50 -8.02 6.83 -17.10
C LYS A 50 -6.75 6.42 -16.36
N ILE A 51 -6.91 5.91 -15.14
CA ILE A 51 -5.82 5.32 -14.35
C ILE A 51 -5.99 3.81 -14.36
N HIS A 52 -4.90 3.11 -14.66
CA HIS A 52 -4.82 1.66 -14.57
C HIS A 52 -3.86 1.31 -13.44
N VAL A 53 -4.29 0.42 -12.56
CA VAL A 53 -3.48 -0.14 -11.48
C VAL A 53 -3.38 -1.64 -11.71
N THR A 54 -2.16 -2.14 -11.91
CA THR A 54 -1.86 -3.56 -11.87
C THR A 54 -1.27 -3.88 -10.50
N ILE A 55 -1.76 -4.93 -9.86
CA ILE A 55 -1.32 -5.37 -8.54
C ILE A 55 -0.83 -6.80 -8.68
N LEU A 56 0.40 -7.03 -8.25
CA LEU A 56 0.96 -8.35 -8.08
C LEU A 56 1.01 -8.64 -6.59
N GLN A 57 0.24 -9.62 -6.15
CA GLN A 57 0.35 -10.14 -4.79
C GLN A 57 1.16 -11.42 -4.82
N GLU A 58 2.24 -11.44 -4.06
CA GLU A 58 2.98 -12.66 -3.77
C GLU A 58 2.39 -13.38 -2.57
N ARG A 59 2.02 -14.65 -2.77
CA ARG A 59 1.67 -15.52 -1.66
C ARG A 59 2.96 -15.96 -0.98
N LEU A 60 3.28 -15.28 0.12
CA LEU A 60 4.36 -15.68 1.00
C LEU A 60 3.96 -16.92 1.81
N HIS A 61 4.92 -17.77 2.13
CA HIS A 61 4.70 -19.00 2.90
C HIS A 61 4.21 -18.73 4.34
N GLN A 62 4.46 -17.53 4.87
CA GLN A 62 3.99 -17.10 6.19
C GLN A 62 2.73 -16.24 6.03
N ALA A 63 1.61 -16.72 6.58
CA ALA A 63 0.31 -16.06 6.52
C ALA A 63 0.28 -14.65 7.15
N SER A 64 1.28 -14.30 7.95
CA SER A 64 1.41 -13.01 8.64
C SER A 64 2.20 -11.96 7.86
N HIS A 65 2.80 -12.32 6.72
CA HIS A 65 3.52 -11.38 5.85
C HIS A 65 2.77 -11.19 4.53
N PHE A 66 2.85 -9.98 3.98
CA PHE A 66 2.34 -9.71 2.64
C PHE A 66 3.28 -8.81 1.86
N ASP A 67 3.26 -8.96 0.54
CA ASP A 67 3.99 -8.11 -0.41
C ASP A 67 3.09 -7.85 -1.62
N TYR A 68 2.87 -6.58 -1.90
CA TYR A 68 2.12 -6.12 -3.06
C TYR A 68 3.02 -5.23 -3.90
N THR A 69 3.21 -5.60 -5.16
CA THR A 69 3.78 -4.71 -6.16
C THR A 69 2.66 -4.05 -6.95
N PHE A 70 2.74 -2.73 -7.08
CA PHE A 70 1.82 -1.88 -7.81
C PHE A 70 2.50 -1.32 -9.04
N THR A 71 1.83 -1.42 -10.17
CA THR A 71 2.15 -0.66 -11.37
C THR A 71 0.97 0.28 -11.64
N ILE A 72 1.21 1.58 -11.55
CA ILE A 72 0.19 2.61 -11.77
C ILE A 72 0.51 3.31 -13.09
N LYS A 73 -0.46 3.35 -13.99
CA LYS A 73 -0.32 3.92 -15.33
C LYS A 73 -1.36 4.99 -15.61
N ASN A 74 -0.89 6.15 -16.05
CA ASN A 74 -1.72 7.25 -16.52
C ASN A 74 -2.07 7.06 -17.99
N HIS A 75 -3.24 6.50 -18.31
CA HIS A 75 -3.72 6.35 -19.70
C HIS A 75 -4.31 7.64 -20.29
N SER A 76 -4.29 8.76 -19.57
CA SER A 76 -4.76 10.03 -20.11
C SER A 76 -3.70 10.71 -20.98
N ASN A 77 -4.16 11.64 -21.82
CA ASN A 77 -3.31 12.43 -22.71
C ASN A 77 -2.72 13.69 -22.04
N ARG A 78 -2.78 13.78 -20.71
CA ARG A 78 -2.29 14.90 -19.91
C ARG A 78 -1.56 14.43 -18.67
N ASP A 79 -0.73 15.30 -18.12
CA ASP A 79 0.00 15.05 -16.89
C ASP A 79 -0.95 15.13 -15.69
N ARG A 80 -0.62 14.35 -14.64
CA ARG A 80 -1.45 14.14 -13.47
C ARG A 80 -0.60 14.17 -12.20
N VAL A 81 -1.18 14.75 -11.15
CA VAL A 81 -0.73 14.54 -9.78
C VAL A 81 -1.75 13.64 -9.12
N ILE A 82 -1.33 12.43 -8.76
CA ILE A 82 -2.17 11.48 -8.04
C ILE A 82 -1.52 11.15 -6.71
N LYS A 83 -2.33 10.71 -5.74
CA LYS A 83 -1.80 10.16 -4.50
C LYS A 83 -2.22 8.71 -4.39
N PHE A 84 -1.25 7.81 -4.28
CA PHE A 84 -1.51 6.45 -3.85
C PHE A 84 -1.77 6.45 -2.36
N VAL A 85 -2.86 5.81 -1.94
CA VAL A 85 -3.32 5.76 -0.55
C VAL A 85 -3.37 4.30 -0.11
N TYR A 86 -2.72 4.00 1.00
CA TYR A 86 -2.86 2.72 1.69
C TYR A 86 -3.42 2.97 3.09
N HIS A 87 -4.50 2.28 3.41
CA HIS A 87 -5.17 2.30 4.71
C HIS A 87 -5.08 0.92 5.34
N HIS A 88 -4.25 0.80 6.38
CA HIS A 88 -4.16 -0.42 7.17
C HIS A 88 -5.03 -0.30 8.43
N ASN A 89 -5.85 -1.32 8.66
CA ASN A 89 -6.64 -1.48 9.87
C ASN A 89 -6.78 -2.97 10.20
N SER A 90 -6.22 -3.42 11.32
CA SER A 90 -6.30 -4.82 11.75
C SER A 90 -7.54 -5.13 12.61
N ASN A 91 -8.43 -4.14 12.84
CA ASN A 91 -9.56 -4.16 13.77
C ASN A 91 -9.18 -4.51 15.22
N SER A 92 -7.90 -4.44 15.61
CA SER A 92 -7.50 -4.58 17.00
C SER A 92 -7.63 -3.23 17.71
N ASN A 93 -8.74 -3.06 18.44
CA ASN A 93 -8.92 -1.99 19.41
C ASN A 93 -8.59 -2.54 20.79
N ASP A 94 -7.33 -2.36 21.19
CA ASP A 94 -6.81 -2.75 22.49
C ASP A 94 -5.99 -1.57 23.02
N GLU A 95 -6.26 -1.14 24.25
CA GLU A 95 -5.56 -0.04 24.91
C GLU A 95 -4.06 -0.31 25.10
N GLN A 96 -3.63 -1.56 24.95
CA GLN A 96 -2.23 -1.96 24.97
C GLN A 96 -1.53 -1.77 23.62
N VAL A 97 -2.27 -1.51 22.54
CA VAL A 97 -1.68 -1.26 21.23
C VAL A 97 -1.02 0.11 21.18
N VAL A 98 0.23 0.15 20.75
CA VAL A 98 0.97 1.38 20.44
C VAL A 98 1.43 1.32 18.99
N SER A 99 1.17 2.38 18.24
CA SER A 99 1.56 2.52 16.84
C SER A 99 2.52 3.70 16.71
N MET A 100 3.59 3.56 15.95
CA MET A 100 4.63 4.58 15.78
C MET A 100 5.09 4.68 14.33
N VAL A 101 5.40 5.90 13.89
CA VAL A 101 5.97 6.20 12.58
C VAL A 101 7.48 6.39 12.72
N SER A 102 8.25 5.63 11.95
CA SER A 102 9.68 5.88 11.72
C SER A 102 9.83 6.67 10.42
N SER A 103 10.09 7.98 10.52
CA SER A 103 10.22 8.84 9.33
C SER A 103 11.49 8.55 8.54
N SER A 104 12.59 8.20 9.21
CA SER A 104 13.87 7.86 8.58
C SER A 104 13.79 6.56 7.77
N GLU A 105 13.10 5.56 8.31
CA GLU A 105 12.95 4.25 7.66
C GLU A 105 11.70 4.19 6.77
N LYS A 106 10.84 5.21 6.84
CA LYS A 106 9.54 5.27 6.13
C LYS A 106 8.66 4.07 6.47
N THR A 107 8.61 3.72 7.75
CA THR A 107 7.85 2.58 8.25
C THR A 107 6.84 2.98 9.32
N VAL A 108 5.84 2.12 9.52
CA VAL A 108 4.95 2.15 10.68
C VAL A 108 5.17 0.88 11.46
N MET A 109 5.43 1.01 12.76
CA MET A 109 5.51 -0.11 13.69
C MET A 109 4.27 -0.13 14.58
N HIS A 110 3.72 -1.33 14.78
CA HIS A 110 2.64 -1.57 15.73
C HIS A 110 3.10 -2.59 16.76
N TYR A 111 2.93 -2.24 18.02
CA TYR A 111 3.21 -3.07 19.19
C TYR A 111 1.87 -3.51 19.77
N ASN A 112 1.63 -4.81 19.86
CA ASN A 112 0.42 -5.39 20.43
C ASN A 112 0.80 -6.58 21.32
N GLY A 113 0.99 -6.33 22.61
CA GLY A 113 1.52 -7.32 23.56
C GLY A 113 2.89 -7.84 23.10
N ASN A 114 2.98 -9.15 22.85
CA ASN A 114 4.21 -9.81 22.38
C ASN A 114 4.32 -9.88 20.85
N LYS A 115 3.45 -9.18 20.12
CA LYS A 115 3.45 -9.17 18.65
C LYS A 115 3.84 -7.80 18.15
N ILE A 116 4.81 -7.77 17.23
CA ILE A 116 5.24 -6.56 16.55
C ILE A 116 4.93 -6.74 15.07
N SER A 117 4.34 -5.72 14.45
CA SER A 117 4.20 -5.67 13.00
C SER A 117 4.78 -4.39 12.45
N LEU A 118 5.45 -4.49 11.31
CA LEU A 118 6.00 -3.36 10.58
C LEU A 118 5.34 -3.30 9.21
N LEU A 119 4.90 -2.11 8.84
CA LEU A 119 4.36 -1.79 7.52
C LEU A 119 5.28 -0.80 6.85
N ALA A 120 5.48 -0.97 5.54
CA ALA A 120 6.26 -0.04 4.75
C ALA A 120 5.75 0.03 3.32
N THR A 121 6.14 1.10 2.65
CA THR A 121 5.93 1.27 1.22
C THR A 121 7.12 1.95 0.59
N HIS A 122 7.38 1.58 -0.66
CA HIS A 122 8.43 2.16 -1.45
C HIS A 122 7.98 2.27 -2.89
N PHE A 123 8.02 3.48 -3.43
CA PHE A 123 7.85 3.72 -4.86
C PHE A 123 9.15 4.24 -5.44
N PHE A 124 9.44 3.81 -6.66
CA PHE A 124 10.71 4.14 -7.30
C PHE A 124 10.66 5.57 -7.86
N GLN A 125 11.63 6.42 -7.44
CA GLN A 125 11.93 7.78 -7.93
C GLN A 125 11.16 8.97 -7.30
N HIS A 126 11.86 9.80 -6.50
CA HIS A 126 11.51 11.20 -6.14
C HIS A 126 10.04 11.48 -5.78
N GLU A 127 9.53 10.84 -4.73
CA GLU A 127 8.12 10.98 -4.32
C GLU A 127 7.97 11.57 -2.92
N ASN A 128 6.91 12.36 -2.73
CA ASN A 128 6.55 12.90 -1.43
C ASN A 128 5.72 11.87 -0.68
N PHE A 129 6.31 11.33 0.39
CA PHE A 129 5.74 10.25 1.17
C PHE A 129 5.33 10.72 2.56
N HIS A 130 4.12 10.35 2.99
CA HIS A 130 3.56 10.71 4.28
C HIS A 130 3.01 9.48 4.99
N LEU A 131 3.25 9.44 6.30
CA LEU A 131 2.78 8.40 7.21
C LEU A 131 2.04 9.03 8.38
N ALA A 132 0.98 8.38 8.82
CA ALA A 132 0.31 8.72 10.06
C ALA A 132 -0.29 7.47 10.71
N VAL A 133 -0.31 7.46 12.03
CA VAL A 133 -0.98 6.45 12.86
C VAL A 133 -2.16 7.07 13.59
N GLY A 134 -3.24 6.31 13.73
CA GLY A 134 -4.46 6.74 14.40
C GLY A 134 -5.71 6.46 13.59
N GLU A 135 -6.85 6.84 14.17
CA GLU A 135 -8.16 6.63 13.53
C GLU A 135 -8.24 7.38 12.20
N ARG A 136 -8.70 6.72 11.13
CA ARG A 136 -8.81 7.33 9.79
C ARG A 136 -9.54 8.68 9.82
N GLY A 137 -10.62 8.80 10.60
CA GLY A 137 -11.39 10.05 10.70
C GLY A 137 -10.59 11.24 11.25
N THR A 138 -9.50 10.97 11.98
CA THR A 138 -8.61 11.98 12.58
C THR A 138 -7.40 12.25 11.70
N ILE A 139 -6.83 11.20 11.10
CA ILE A 139 -5.56 11.32 10.37
C ILE A 139 -5.72 11.58 8.88
N TRP A 140 -6.88 11.32 8.27
CA TRP A 140 -7.10 11.46 6.83
C TRP A 140 -8.02 12.61 6.46
N ASN A 141 -7.54 13.50 5.61
CA ASN A 141 -8.35 14.54 5.00
C ASN A 141 -8.68 14.18 3.55
N GLU A 142 -9.87 13.63 3.35
CA GLU A 142 -10.42 13.24 2.05
C GLU A 142 -10.41 14.39 1.01
N LYS A 143 -10.65 15.63 1.44
CA LYS A 143 -10.74 16.78 0.51
C LYS A 143 -9.38 17.19 -0.03
N THR A 144 -8.32 17.05 0.76
CA THR A 144 -6.96 17.48 0.38
C THR A 144 -6.05 16.33 0.00
N GLY A 145 -6.45 15.10 0.33
CA GLY A 145 -5.64 13.90 0.18
C GLY A 145 -4.39 13.92 1.07
N ASN A 146 -4.40 14.67 2.17
CA ASN A 146 -3.26 14.81 3.08
C ASN A 146 -3.51 14.07 4.39
N LEU A 147 -2.41 13.68 5.02
CA LEU A 147 -2.41 13.17 6.38
C LEU A 147 -2.15 14.28 7.40
N THR A 148 -2.86 14.23 8.52
CA THR A 148 -2.50 14.98 9.72
C THR A 148 -1.23 14.37 10.32
N LEU A 149 -0.28 15.20 10.76
CA LEU A 149 0.92 14.72 11.44
C LEU A 149 0.54 14.00 12.74
N SER A 150 0.71 12.69 12.74
CA SER A 150 0.44 11.82 13.89
C SER A 150 1.48 10.70 13.93
N PRO A 151 2.64 10.94 14.58
CA PRO A 151 3.75 9.99 14.56
C PRO A 151 3.64 8.88 15.61
N ILE A 152 2.76 9.03 16.61
CA ILE A 152 2.51 8.02 17.64
C ILE A 152 1.02 8.02 17.99
N TRP A 153 0.47 6.82 18.17
CA TRP A 153 -0.94 6.64 18.54
C TRP A 153 -1.08 5.45 19.48
N ARG A 154 -2.06 5.52 20.40
CA ARG A 154 -2.37 4.43 21.34
C ARG A 154 -3.83 4.02 21.18
N GLY A 155 -4.11 2.72 21.32
CA GLY A 155 -5.47 2.19 21.39
C GLY A 155 -6.02 1.64 20.08
N SER A 156 -5.30 1.79 18.97
CA SER A 156 -5.67 1.15 17.70
C SER A 156 -4.45 0.81 16.85
N GLN A 157 -4.60 -0.26 16.07
CA GLN A 157 -3.65 -0.66 15.02
C GLN A 157 -4.17 -0.17 13.66
N GLU A 158 -4.32 1.13 13.55
CA GLU A 158 -4.75 1.81 12.33
C GLU A 158 -3.68 2.81 11.88
N SER A 159 -3.40 2.79 10.58
CA SER A 159 -2.39 3.67 9.98
C SER A 159 -2.68 3.93 8.52
N MET A 160 -2.18 5.06 8.03
CA MET A 160 -2.29 5.42 6.62
C MET A 160 -0.94 5.83 6.04
N MET A 161 -0.75 5.46 4.78
CA MET A 161 0.41 5.81 3.98
C MET A 161 -0.07 6.51 2.72
N VAL A 162 0.56 7.63 2.38
CA VAL A 162 0.19 8.43 1.22
C VAL A 162 1.44 8.77 0.44
N THR A 163 1.44 8.41 -0.85
CA THR A 163 2.56 8.65 -1.75
C THR A 163 2.09 9.50 -2.92
N GLU A 164 2.64 10.70 -3.08
CA GLU A 164 2.32 11.60 -4.20
C GLU A 164 3.15 11.27 -5.44
N LEU A 165 2.46 11.02 -6.55
CA LEU A 165 3.03 10.64 -7.84
C LEU A 165 2.77 11.74 -8.85
N HIS A 166 3.86 12.31 -9.39
CA HIS A 166 3.82 13.19 -10.56
C HIS A 166 3.99 12.34 -11.81
N MET A 167 2.91 12.19 -12.57
CA MET A 167 2.81 11.28 -13.70
C MET A 167 2.53 12.03 -14.99
N SER A 168 3.46 11.98 -15.92
CA SER A 168 3.31 12.46 -17.28
C SER A 168 2.25 11.65 -18.03
N LYS A 169 1.76 12.17 -19.16
CA LYS A 169 0.87 11.40 -20.06
C LYS A 169 1.49 10.03 -20.42
N ASN A 170 0.69 8.96 -20.35
CA ASN A 170 1.11 7.58 -20.64
C ASN A 170 2.24 7.03 -19.75
N GLU A 171 2.64 7.76 -18.70
CA GLU A 171 3.69 7.34 -17.79
C GLU A 171 3.21 6.21 -16.88
N GLU A 172 4.17 5.40 -16.48
CA GLU A 172 4.01 4.30 -15.55
C GLU A 172 4.95 4.48 -14.36
N ARG A 173 4.43 4.22 -13.16
CA ARG A 173 5.17 4.22 -11.90
C ARG A 173 4.99 2.88 -11.23
N VAL A 174 6.06 2.40 -10.61
CA VAL A 174 6.06 1.13 -9.88
C VAL A 174 6.35 1.41 -8.42
N GLY A 175 5.63 0.73 -7.55
CA GLY A 175 5.85 0.77 -6.12
C GLY A 175 5.46 -0.52 -5.43
N ARG A 176 5.75 -0.58 -4.14
CA ARG A 176 5.51 -1.74 -3.29
C ARG A 176 4.92 -1.32 -1.97
N VAL A 177 4.08 -2.18 -1.43
CA VAL A 177 3.59 -2.11 -0.04
C VAL A 177 3.77 -3.48 0.57
N TRP A 178 4.38 -3.55 1.74
CA TRP A 178 4.56 -4.81 2.44
C TRP A 178 4.33 -4.66 3.94
N GLY A 179 3.98 -5.79 4.54
CA GLY A 179 3.83 -5.94 5.97
C GLY A 179 4.55 -7.17 6.46
N VAL A 180 5.21 -7.03 7.60
CA VAL A 180 5.91 -8.11 8.29
C VAL A 180 5.44 -8.15 9.74
N GLN A 181 5.43 -9.35 10.31
CA GLN A 181 5.11 -9.58 11.72
C GLN A 181 6.21 -10.45 12.33
N GLY A 182 6.55 -10.17 13.59
CA GLY A 182 7.56 -10.87 14.37
C GLY A 182 7.30 -10.74 15.88
N GLU A 183 8.18 -11.35 16.67
CA GLU A 183 8.13 -11.31 18.14
C GLU A 183 9.02 -10.20 18.69
N THR A 184 10.08 -9.83 17.96
CA THR A 184 11.02 -8.77 18.32
C THR A 184 11.11 -7.68 17.25
N GLU A 185 11.61 -6.51 17.63
CA GLU A 185 11.89 -5.42 16.67
C GLU A 185 12.95 -5.83 15.65
N GLU A 186 13.96 -6.58 16.10
CA GLU A 186 15.04 -7.09 15.26
C GLU A 186 14.49 -8.00 14.15
N ASP A 187 13.57 -8.91 14.47
CA ASP A 187 12.95 -9.81 13.49
C ASP A 187 12.26 -9.03 12.37
N VAL A 188 11.46 -8.02 12.73
CA VAL A 188 10.69 -7.24 11.75
C VAL A 188 11.58 -6.29 10.96
N GLN A 189 12.62 -5.71 11.58
CA GLN A 189 13.59 -4.86 10.89
C GLN A 189 14.43 -5.67 9.90
N GLN A 190 14.94 -6.84 10.28
CA GLN A 190 15.69 -7.71 9.38
C GLN A 190 14.83 -8.12 8.17
N ALA A 191 13.57 -8.50 8.40
CA ALA A 191 12.63 -8.83 7.34
C ALA A 191 12.29 -7.64 6.43
N HIS A 192 12.27 -6.41 6.98
CA HIS A 192 12.08 -5.18 6.23
C HIS A 192 13.28 -4.87 5.33
N PHE A 193 14.51 -4.93 5.86
CA PHE A 193 15.72 -4.67 5.07
C PHE A 193 15.91 -5.66 3.93
N GLN A 194 15.64 -6.95 4.16
CA GLN A 194 15.66 -7.96 3.11
C GLN A 194 14.71 -7.60 1.94
N ARG A 195 13.54 -7.02 2.23
CA ARG A 195 12.56 -6.61 1.20
C ARG A 195 12.96 -5.35 0.46
N LEU A 196 13.67 -4.43 1.11
CA LEU A 196 14.24 -3.24 0.47
C LEU A 196 15.33 -3.62 -0.54
N GLU A 197 16.20 -4.57 -0.18
CA GLU A 197 17.26 -5.06 -1.08
C GLU A 197 16.72 -5.97 -2.18
N TYR A 198 15.55 -6.59 -1.97
CA TYR A 198 14.91 -7.44 -2.95
C TYR A 198 14.41 -6.63 -4.15
N ASN A 199 15.18 -6.66 -5.24
CA ASN A 199 14.91 -5.86 -6.43
C ASN A 199 13.99 -6.63 -7.41
N HIS A 200 12.69 -6.45 -7.24
CA HIS A 200 11.64 -7.17 -7.98
C HIS A 200 11.50 -6.78 -9.47
N LEU A 201 12.16 -5.69 -9.91
CA LEU A 201 12.06 -5.19 -11.28
C LEU A 201 12.49 -6.25 -12.33
N GLY A 202 13.38 -7.17 -11.97
CA GLY A 202 13.79 -8.28 -12.85
C GLY A 202 12.74 -9.39 -13.02
N PHE A 203 11.79 -9.52 -12.09
CA PHE A 203 10.76 -10.57 -12.10
C PHE A 203 9.47 -10.09 -12.77
N VAL A 204 9.05 -8.85 -12.51
CA VAL A 204 7.87 -8.23 -13.15
C VAL A 204 8.03 -8.12 -14.67
N ALA A 205 9.23 -7.75 -15.15
CA ALA A 205 9.52 -7.66 -16.59
C ALA A 205 9.47 -9.02 -17.31
N LYS A 206 9.63 -10.14 -16.60
CA LYS A 206 9.60 -11.50 -17.17
C LYS A 206 8.22 -12.16 -17.15
N GLN A 207 7.26 -11.65 -16.38
CA GLN A 207 5.92 -12.25 -16.26
C GLN A 207 4.83 -11.50 -17.02
N ILE A 208 5.11 -10.28 -17.50
CA ILE A 208 4.17 -9.45 -18.27
C ILE A 208 4.49 -9.50 -19.80
N LEU A 209 5.62 -10.09 -20.20
CA LEU A 209 5.98 -10.43 -21.58
C LEU A 209 5.83 -11.94 -21.82
#